data_AF-A0AAW0C245-F1
#
_entry.id   AF-A0AAW0C245-F1
#
_cell.length_a   1.000
_cell.length_b   1.000
_cell.length_c   1.000
_cell.angle_alpha   90.00
_cell.angle_beta   90.00
_cell.angle_gamma   90.00
#
_symmetry.space_group_name_H-M   'P 1'
#
loop_
_entity.id
_entity.type
_entity.pdbx_description
1 polymer ?
#
loop_
_entity_poly.entity_id
_entity_poly.type
_entity_poly.pdbx_seq_one_letter_code
_entity_poly.pdbx_strand_id
1 'polypeptide(L)'
;MTTTSTLKQAAAFSVLAFFCLYFFSSGLVNSSNFTNFTVNSHSTPDFSRYKAPRTLSEDEFPINDRKRRTIILGDIHGMNQPFHALLDKISFDPSSDALVHVGDIIAKGPNSEDILSYMVAHNITGVRGNHDQKVIEWRTWLNWVTHLDGGKHFLNNFHRKAEAADPDDPEHWAEKHIKKTSETNSKWWKLIPEGWKILSDHYRLARAMSDAEYQYLLSLPLVLHAPSAHTFIAHAGVLPSDPRYAPSHRRQPLARVPVLPDGLNQAEHPEKTLALLRRLQEAAILTEVPQNTDPWVNLNMRSILKDNSITRSKHGEPWANLWNRDMSLCAGFDGHLTRSSKTKTPLSCYPATVVYGHAAARGLDIKRWSVGLDSGCVAKGRLSALVLGPNIPKSHSGRLESIVGDIEARKKTTIPFGAGEARIVDVSCK
;
A
#
# COMPACT_ATOMS: atom_id res chain seq x y z
N MET A 1 22.10 -4.77 68.45
CA MET A 1 21.23 -4.38 67.32
C MET A 1 21.95 -4.69 66.00
N THR A 2 22.15 -5.96 65.66
CA THR A 2 22.97 -6.35 64.48
C THR A 2 22.49 -7.64 63.78
N THR A 3 21.32 -8.16 64.12
CA THR A 3 20.79 -9.42 63.54
C THR A 3 19.64 -9.22 62.55
N THR A 4 19.03 -8.03 62.49
CA THR A 4 17.92 -7.73 61.56
C THR A 4 18.37 -7.20 60.19
N SER A 5 19.64 -6.81 60.05
CA SER A 5 20.22 -6.28 58.81
C SER A 5 20.63 -7.38 57.83
N THR A 6 21.16 -8.50 58.32
CA THR A 6 21.68 -9.61 57.50
C THR A 6 20.56 -10.41 56.82
N LEU A 7 19.41 -10.59 57.49
CA LEU A 7 18.24 -11.27 56.92
C LEU A 7 17.60 -10.49 55.77
N LYS A 8 17.57 -9.16 55.84
CA LYS A 8 17.04 -8.32 54.74
C LYS A 8 17.96 -8.31 53.52
N GLN A 9 19.28 -8.33 53.73
CA GLN A 9 20.24 -8.45 52.62
C GLN A 9 20.19 -9.83 51.98
N ALA A 10 20.11 -10.91 52.76
CA ALA A 10 19.98 -12.27 52.22
C ALA A 10 18.70 -12.46 51.39
N ALA A 11 17.58 -11.88 51.83
CA ALA A 11 16.32 -11.90 51.07
C ALA A 11 16.43 -11.10 49.75
N ALA A 12 17.07 -9.93 49.77
CA ALA A 12 17.27 -9.12 48.58
C ALA A 12 18.17 -9.81 47.54
N PHE A 13 19.25 -10.46 47.96
CA PHE A 13 20.11 -11.22 47.05
C PHE A 13 19.41 -12.47 46.50
N SER A 14 18.55 -13.11 47.29
CA SER A 14 17.75 -14.26 46.83
C SER A 14 16.75 -13.84 45.76
N VAL A 15 16.05 -12.71 45.96
CA VAL A 15 15.10 -12.18 44.96
C VAL A 15 15.84 -11.76 43.69
N LEU A 16 17.00 -11.11 43.79
CA LEU A 16 17.79 -10.72 42.63
C LEU A 16 18.34 -11.94 41.88
N ALA A 17 18.78 -12.98 42.59
CA ALA A 17 19.23 -14.23 41.99
C ALA A 17 18.10 -14.96 41.26
N PHE A 18 16.89 -15.01 41.83
CA PHE A 18 15.70 -15.55 41.15
C PHE A 18 15.30 -14.71 39.94
N PHE A 19 15.41 -13.39 40.02
CA PHE A 19 15.12 -12.49 38.88
C PHE A 19 16.14 -12.69 37.76
N CYS A 20 17.43 -12.80 38.07
CA CYS A 20 18.48 -13.08 37.09
C CYS A 20 18.36 -14.49 36.49
N LEU A 21 18.02 -15.52 37.28
CA LEU A 21 17.73 -16.86 36.78
C LEU A 21 16.47 -16.89 35.89
N TYR A 22 15.44 -16.14 36.23
CA TYR A 22 14.25 -15.99 35.39
C TYR A 22 14.56 -15.28 34.07
N PHE A 23 15.38 -14.23 34.07
CA PHE A 23 15.81 -13.55 32.85
C PHE A 23 16.81 -14.36 32.01
N PHE A 24 17.71 -15.14 32.63
CA PHE A 24 18.60 -16.04 31.89
C PHE A 24 17.86 -17.24 31.30
N SER A 25 16.90 -17.81 32.02
CA SER A 25 16.06 -18.90 31.52
C SER A 25 15.05 -18.42 30.47
N SER A 26 14.42 -17.26 30.64
CA SER A 26 13.56 -16.66 29.61
C SER A 26 14.35 -16.14 28.41
N GLY A 27 15.60 -15.69 28.59
CA GLY A 27 16.53 -15.34 27.53
C GLY A 27 17.01 -16.55 26.71
N LEU A 28 17.25 -17.71 27.36
CA LEU A 28 17.58 -18.97 26.69
C LEU A 28 16.36 -19.65 26.04
N VAL A 29 15.15 -19.37 26.51
CA VAL A 29 13.89 -19.80 25.85
C VAL A 29 13.58 -18.93 24.61
N ASN A 30 14.24 -17.79 24.44
CA ASN A 30 14.04 -16.93 23.27
C ASN A 30 15.12 -17.09 22.17
N SER A 31 16.19 -17.85 22.42
CA SER A 31 17.22 -18.19 21.42
C SER A 31 17.07 -19.59 20.82
N SER A 32 16.04 -20.34 21.20
CA SER A 32 15.71 -21.68 20.67
C SER A 32 14.46 -21.71 19.79
N ASN A 33 13.93 -20.55 19.38
CA ASN A 33 12.93 -20.44 18.30
C ASN A 33 13.53 -20.61 16.89
N PHE A 34 14.59 -21.42 16.78
CA PHE A 34 14.92 -22.12 15.54
C PHE A 34 14.00 -23.35 15.45
N THR A 35 12.76 -23.07 15.04
CA THR A 35 11.86 -23.95 14.31
C THR A 35 11.97 -25.46 14.58
N ASN A 36 11.48 -25.91 15.74
CA ASN A 36 10.76 -27.19 15.77
C ASN A 36 9.37 -26.93 15.19
N PHE A 37 9.29 -27.04 13.86
CA PHE A 37 8.05 -27.04 13.11
C PHE A 37 7.31 -28.36 13.37
N THR A 38 6.74 -28.52 14.55
CA THR A 38 5.60 -29.42 14.73
C THR A 38 4.40 -28.74 14.06
N VAL A 39 4.27 -28.98 12.75
CA VAL A 39 3.09 -28.63 11.96
C VAL A 39 1.89 -29.29 12.64
N ASN A 40 1.04 -28.47 13.27
CA ASN A 40 -0.30 -28.91 13.65
C ASN A 40 -1.05 -29.12 12.31
N SER A 41 -1.29 -30.37 11.91
CA SER A 41 -1.65 -30.78 10.54
C SER A 41 -3.07 -30.40 10.07
N HIS A 42 -3.70 -29.36 10.63
CA HIS A 42 -5.12 -29.08 10.38
C HIS A 42 -5.51 -27.61 10.15
N SER A 43 -4.59 -26.63 10.22
CA SER A 43 -4.92 -25.25 9.85
C SER A 43 -4.25 -24.84 8.53
N THR A 44 -5.05 -24.30 7.60
CA THR A 44 -4.55 -23.63 6.40
C THR A 44 -3.69 -22.43 6.80
N PRO A 45 -2.46 -22.27 6.28
CA PRO A 45 -1.63 -21.11 6.57
C PRO A 45 -2.29 -19.80 6.12
N ASP A 46 -1.87 -18.68 6.73
CA ASP A 46 -2.15 -17.35 6.20
C ASP A 46 -1.34 -17.15 4.90
N PHE A 47 -2.01 -17.38 3.77
CA PHE A 47 -1.43 -17.15 2.45
C PHE A 47 -1.34 -15.66 2.09
N SER A 48 -2.11 -14.80 2.76
CA SER A 48 -2.20 -13.40 2.39
C SER A 48 -1.00 -12.58 2.84
N ARG A 49 -0.40 -12.91 4.00
CA ARG A 49 0.89 -12.33 4.44
C ARG A 49 0.90 -10.80 4.38
N TYR A 50 -0.18 -10.18 4.85
CA TYR A 50 -0.32 -8.73 4.81
C TYR A 50 0.75 -8.05 5.67
N LYS A 51 1.16 -6.85 5.23
CA LYS A 51 2.10 -5.99 5.93
C LYS A 51 1.36 -4.74 6.39
N ALA A 52 1.53 -4.41 7.67
CA ALA A 52 0.99 -3.21 8.27
C ALA A 52 1.48 -1.94 7.54
N PRO A 53 0.78 -0.79 7.68
CA PRO A 53 1.26 0.47 7.16
C PRO A 53 2.69 0.78 7.59
N ARG A 54 3.47 1.38 6.70
CA ARG A 54 4.87 1.74 6.94
C ARG A 54 5.06 3.25 6.78
N THR A 55 5.78 3.86 7.71
CA THR A 55 6.17 5.27 7.62
C THR A 55 7.49 5.40 6.88
N LEU A 56 7.53 6.30 5.89
CA LEU A 56 8.73 6.65 5.13
C LEU A 56 9.58 7.67 5.91
N SER A 57 10.90 7.47 5.88
CA SER A 57 11.87 8.46 6.34
C SER A 57 11.98 9.64 5.35
N GLU A 58 12.64 10.72 5.77
CA GLU A 58 12.93 11.85 4.87
C GLU A 58 13.89 11.46 3.73
N ASP A 59 14.74 10.45 3.92
CA ASP A 59 15.63 9.96 2.88
C ASP A 59 14.90 9.15 1.80
N GLU A 60 13.86 8.42 2.19
CA GLU A 60 12.99 7.66 1.28
C GLU A 60 11.94 8.54 0.60
N PHE A 61 11.56 9.66 1.22
CA PHE A 61 10.63 10.64 0.66
C PHE A 61 11.20 12.08 0.78
N PRO A 62 12.21 12.42 -0.05
CA PRO A 62 13.02 13.63 0.09
C PRO A 62 12.34 14.91 -0.45
N ILE A 63 11.09 15.18 -0.05
CA ILE A 63 10.34 16.34 -0.55
C ILE A 63 10.92 17.70 -0.12
N ASN A 64 11.67 17.71 0.99
CA ASN A 64 12.31 18.91 1.52
C ASN A 64 13.74 19.11 0.98
N ASP A 65 14.29 18.11 0.28
CA ASP A 65 15.61 18.21 -0.33
C ASP A 65 15.54 19.02 -1.63
N ARG A 66 16.40 20.04 -1.74
CA ARG A 66 16.46 20.94 -2.89
C ARG A 66 17.22 20.37 -4.09
N LYS A 67 17.69 19.14 -4.03
CA LYS A 67 18.41 18.47 -5.12
C LYS A 67 17.77 17.16 -5.56
N ARG A 68 16.86 16.60 -4.76
CA ARG A 68 16.24 15.29 -5.00
C ARG A 68 14.79 15.43 -5.41
N ARG A 69 14.28 14.49 -6.21
CA ARG A 69 12.87 14.40 -6.56
C ARG A 69 12.27 13.13 -5.98
N THR A 70 10.98 13.16 -5.71
CA THR A 70 10.20 11.94 -5.48
C THR A 70 9.27 11.73 -6.67
N ILE A 71 9.29 10.54 -7.26
CA ILE A 71 8.47 10.15 -8.39
C ILE A 71 7.56 9.02 -7.94
N ILE A 72 6.25 9.23 -8.03
CA ILE A 72 5.25 8.21 -7.68
C ILE A 72 4.61 7.69 -8.97
N LEU A 73 4.72 6.39 -9.23
CA LEU A 73 4.23 5.71 -10.43
C LEU A 73 2.82 5.13 -10.20
N GLY A 74 1.96 5.25 -11.22
CA GLY A 74 0.69 4.53 -11.32
C GLY A 74 0.84 3.03 -11.62
N ASP A 75 -0.28 2.34 -11.77
CA ASP A 75 -0.37 0.89 -12.05
C ASP A 75 0.37 0.52 -13.35
N ILE A 76 1.38 -0.34 -13.23
CA ILE A 76 2.30 -0.68 -14.33
C ILE A 76 1.82 -1.92 -15.08
N HIS A 77 1.33 -2.93 -14.35
CA HIS A 77 0.83 -4.19 -14.91
C HIS A 77 1.78 -4.85 -15.93
N GLY A 78 3.08 -4.93 -15.64
CA GLY A 78 4.05 -5.56 -16.54
C GLY A 78 4.27 -4.82 -17.87
N MET A 79 3.85 -3.56 -18.00
CA MET A 79 4.04 -2.75 -19.21
C MET A 79 5.45 -2.15 -19.25
N ASN A 80 6.45 -3.00 -19.52
CA ASN A 80 7.88 -2.65 -19.43
C ASN A 80 8.31 -1.51 -20.36
N GLN A 81 7.88 -1.52 -21.62
CA GLN A 81 8.24 -0.46 -22.56
C GLN A 81 7.67 0.92 -22.14
N PRO A 82 6.37 1.07 -21.81
CA PRO A 82 5.86 2.32 -21.26
C PRO A 82 6.53 2.74 -19.94
N PHE A 83 6.88 1.78 -19.09
CA PHE A 83 7.60 2.06 -17.84
C PHE A 83 8.94 2.76 -18.12
N HIS A 84 9.80 2.18 -18.96
CA HIS A 84 11.07 2.81 -19.32
C HIS A 84 10.90 4.12 -20.09
N ALA A 85 9.95 4.20 -21.02
CA ALA A 85 9.65 5.45 -21.73
C ALA A 85 9.24 6.59 -20.78
N LEU A 86 8.53 6.27 -19.69
CA LEU A 86 8.16 7.25 -18.66
C LEU A 86 9.38 7.71 -17.86
N LEU A 87 10.25 6.79 -17.47
CA LEU A 87 11.50 7.12 -16.77
C LEU A 87 12.40 8.00 -17.63
N ASP A 88 12.56 7.67 -18.92
CA ASP A 88 13.31 8.46 -19.89
C ASP A 88 12.73 9.88 -20.03
N LYS A 89 11.39 9.98 -20.15
CA LYS A 89 10.68 11.26 -20.25
C LYS A 89 10.82 12.13 -18.99
N ILE A 90 11.01 11.52 -17.82
CA ILE A 90 11.26 12.23 -16.56
C ILE A 90 12.77 12.52 -16.38
N SER A 91 13.63 11.89 -17.19
CA SER A 91 15.07 11.82 -17.01
C SER A 91 15.37 11.35 -15.58
N PHE A 92 14.82 10.18 -15.23
CA PHE A 92 15.00 9.56 -13.91
C PHE A 92 16.48 9.27 -13.65
N ASP A 93 16.96 9.68 -12.48
CA ASP A 93 18.32 9.40 -12.01
C ASP A 93 18.25 8.67 -10.66
N PRO A 94 18.56 7.37 -10.59
CA PRO A 94 18.51 6.60 -9.35
C PRO A 94 19.51 7.06 -8.28
N SER A 95 20.51 7.88 -8.63
CA SER A 95 21.46 8.44 -7.66
C SER A 95 20.90 9.62 -6.87
N SER A 96 19.88 10.30 -7.39
CA SER A 96 19.27 11.47 -6.76
C SER A 96 17.77 11.34 -6.51
N ASP A 97 17.05 10.65 -7.37
CA ASP A 97 15.60 10.54 -7.31
C ASP A 97 15.15 9.34 -6.44
N ALA A 98 14.07 9.55 -5.70
CA ALA A 98 13.32 8.47 -5.05
C ALA A 98 12.16 8.05 -5.95
N LEU A 99 12.05 6.75 -6.20
CA LEU A 99 10.96 6.16 -6.98
C LEU A 99 10.04 5.35 -6.06
N VAL A 100 8.73 5.56 -6.18
CA VAL A 100 7.69 4.87 -5.40
C VAL A 100 6.56 4.43 -6.32
N HIS A 101 5.98 3.25 -6.14
CA HIS A 101 4.81 2.81 -6.93
C HIS A 101 3.54 2.66 -6.09
N VAL A 102 2.36 2.86 -6.72
CA VAL A 102 1.03 2.68 -6.08
C VAL A 102 0.51 1.23 -6.12
N GLY A 103 1.32 0.28 -6.58
CA GLY A 103 0.98 -1.15 -6.64
C GLY A 103 0.50 -1.56 -8.02
N ASP A 104 0.08 -2.82 -8.14
CA ASP A 104 -0.30 -3.45 -9.42
C ASP A 104 0.82 -3.30 -10.46
N ILE A 105 2.03 -3.68 -10.03
CA ILE A 105 3.22 -3.61 -10.88
C ILE A 105 3.30 -4.80 -11.85
N ILE A 106 2.63 -5.91 -11.53
CA ILE A 106 2.61 -7.15 -12.30
C ILE A 106 1.20 -7.57 -12.74
N ALA A 107 1.13 -8.67 -13.49
CA ALA A 107 -0.06 -9.26 -14.09
C ALA A 107 -0.71 -8.39 -15.18
N LYS A 108 -1.60 -9.01 -15.97
CA LYS A 108 -2.29 -8.46 -17.17
C LYS A 108 -1.38 -8.12 -18.36
N GLY A 109 -0.25 -7.47 -18.16
CA GLY A 109 0.69 -7.17 -19.23
C GLY A 109 1.80 -8.22 -19.37
N PRO A 110 2.55 -8.15 -20.48
CA PRO A 110 3.41 -9.24 -20.95
C PRO A 110 4.73 -9.40 -20.18
N ASN A 111 5.26 -8.34 -19.55
CA ASN A 111 6.64 -8.29 -19.06
C ASN A 111 6.70 -8.09 -17.53
N SER A 112 5.94 -8.89 -16.78
CA SER A 112 5.92 -8.80 -15.31
C SER A 112 7.26 -9.14 -14.66
N GLU A 113 8.00 -10.11 -15.21
CA GLU A 113 9.33 -10.52 -14.71
C GLU A 113 10.37 -9.40 -14.87
N ASP A 114 10.38 -8.70 -16.01
CA ASP A 114 11.29 -7.57 -16.24
C ASP A 114 11.04 -6.44 -15.23
N ILE A 115 9.76 -6.13 -14.95
CA ILE A 115 9.39 -5.14 -13.94
C ILE A 115 9.87 -5.58 -12.55
N LEU A 116 9.61 -6.82 -12.13
CA LEU A 116 10.04 -7.32 -10.82
C LEU A 116 11.57 -7.26 -10.66
N SER A 117 12.29 -7.74 -11.67
CA SER A 117 13.75 -7.69 -11.71
C SER A 117 14.26 -6.25 -11.59
N TYR A 118 13.64 -5.30 -12.28
CA TYR A 118 13.99 -3.88 -12.16
C TYR A 118 13.75 -3.34 -10.74
N MET A 119 12.60 -3.64 -10.14
CA MET A 119 12.25 -3.18 -8.80
C MET A 119 13.22 -3.71 -7.73
N VAL A 120 13.58 -5.00 -7.82
CA VAL A 120 14.56 -5.65 -6.93
C VAL A 120 15.94 -5.03 -7.10
N ALA A 121 16.43 -4.91 -8.34
CA ALA A 121 17.77 -4.41 -8.63
C ALA A 121 18.01 -2.97 -8.16
N HIS A 122 16.97 -2.15 -8.15
CA HIS A 122 17.05 -0.73 -7.76
C HIS A 122 16.49 -0.45 -6.35
N ASN A 123 16.11 -1.50 -5.59
CA ASN A 123 15.55 -1.38 -4.24
C ASN A 123 14.39 -0.35 -4.17
N ILE A 124 13.47 -0.41 -5.14
CA ILE A 124 12.36 0.54 -5.26
C ILE A 124 11.29 0.20 -4.23
N THR A 125 10.75 1.19 -3.51
CA THR A 125 9.65 0.95 -2.57
C THR A 125 8.29 1.17 -3.25
N GLY A 126 7.23 0.67 -2.63
CA GLY A 126 5.86 0.95 -3.06
C GLY A 126 4.84 0.39 -2.10
N VAL A 127 3.59 0.33 -2.55
CA VAL A 127 2.52 -0.40 -1.88
C VAL A 127 2.09 -1.59 -2.69
N ARG A 128 1.47 -2.56 -2.03
CA ARG A 128 0.93 -3.75 -2.65
C ARG A 128 -0.39 -3.45 -3.37
N GLY A 129 -0.51 -3.88 -4.63
CA GLY A 129 -1.76 -3.90 -5.36
C GLY A 129 -2.54 -5.20 -5.21
N ASN A 130 -3.81 -5.23 -5.66
CA ASN A 130 -4.63 -6.42 -5.54
C ASN A 130 -4.22 -7.54 -6.53
N HIS A 131 -3.59 -7.20 -7.66
CA HIS A 131 -2.96 -8.18 -8.54
C HIS A 131 -1.69 -8.74 -7.90
N ASP A 132 -0.85 -7.88 -7.33
CA ASP A 132 0.36 -8.29 -6.60
C ASP A 132 0.01 -9.24 -5.44
N GLN A 133 -1.04 -8.92 -4.68
CA GLN A 133 -1.54 -9.74 -3.57
C GLN A 133 -1.92 -11.15 -3.99
N LYS A 134 -2.62 -11.31 -5.13
CA LYS A 134 -3.00 -12.64 -5.64
C LYS A 134 -1.79 -13.49 -6.02
N VAL A 135 -0.73 -12.87 -6.54
CA VAL A 135 0.51 -13.60 -6.86
C VAL A 135 1.22 -14.07 -5.59
N ILE A 136 1.29 -13.22 -4.56
CA ILE A 136 1.84 -13.60 -3.24
C ILE A 136 1.06 -14.77 -2.64
N GLU A 137 -0.25 -14.69 -2.70
CA GLU A 137 -1.17 -15.73 -2.24
C GLU A 137 -0.89 -17.07 -2.91
N TRP A 138 -0.79 -17.07 -4.25
CA TRP A 138 -0.42 -18.26 -5.01
C TRP A 138 0.98 -18.77 -4.68
N ARG A 139 1.98 -17.90 -4.56
CA ARG A 139 3.35 -18.30 -4.24
C ARG A 139 3.45 -18.90 -2.85
N THR A 140 2.75 -18.32 -1.87
CA THR A 140 2.70 -18.84 -0.50
C THR A 140 2.01 -20.21 -0.47
N TRP A 141 0.92 -20.38 -1.23
CA TRP A 141 0.25 -21.68 -1.37
C TRP A 141 1.12 -22.72 -2.06
N LEU A 142 1.81 -22.36 -3.15
CA LEU A 142 2.75 -23.22 -3.88
C LEU A 142 3.88 -23.71 -2.96
N ASN A 143 4.45 -22.80 -2.17
CA ASN A 143 5.46 -23.15 -1.19
C ASN A 143 4.87 -24.12 -0.17
N TRP A 144 3.71 -23.84 0.42
CA TRP A 144 3.11 -24.73 1.41
C TRP A 144 2.78 -26.13 0.84
N VAL A 145 2.10 -26.21 -0.30
CA VAL A 145 1.65 -27.49 -0.86
C VAL A 145 2.83 -28.37 -1.28
N THR A 146 3.94 -27.78 -1.73
CA THR A 146 5.14 -28.54 -2.13
C THR A 146 5.88 -29.15 -0.93
N HIS A 147 5.68 -28.63 0.29
CA HIS A 147 6.22 -29.20 1.52
C HIS A 147 5.34 -30.31 2.12
N LEU A 148 4.12 -30.53 1.60
CA LEU A 148 3.28 -31.65 2.02
C LEU A 148 3.72 -32.95 1.33
N ASP A 149 3.57 -34.08 2.04
CA ASP A 149 3.90 -35.40 1.50
C ASP A 149 3.14 -35.70 0.21
N GLY A 150 3.88 -35.82 -0.89
CA GLY A 150 3.37 -36.07 -2.23
C GLY A 150 2.90 -34.82 -2.99
N GLY A 151 2.95 -33.62 -2.39
CA GLY A 151 2.45 -32.39 -3.00
C GLY A 151 3.25 -31.94 -4.22
N LYS A 152 4.59 -32.05 -4.16
CA LYS A 152 5.47 -31.83 -5.33
C LYS A 152 5.15 -32.77 -6.48
N HIS A 153 4.94 -34.05 -6.19
CA HIS A 153 4.59 -35.05 -7.21
C HIS A 153 3.21 -34.77 -7.83
N PHE A 154 2.23 -34.39 -7.01
CA PHE A 154 0.91 -33.96 -7.46
C PHE A 154 0.99 -32.78 -8.44
N LEU A 155 1.69 -31.69 -8.06
CA LEU A 155 1.81 -30.51 -8.92
C LEU A 155 2.53 -30.80 -10.23
N ASN A 156 3.66 -31.51 -10.19
CA ASN A 156 4.41 -31.86 -11.40
C ASN A 156 3.57 -32.70 -12.37
N ASN A 157 2.82 -33.69 -11.86
CA ASN A 157 1.90 -34.47 -12.68
C ASN A 157 0.76 -33.64 -13.24
N PHE A 158 0.22 -32.72 -12.44
CA PHE A 158 -0.86 -31.84 -12.87
C PHE A 158 -0.41 -30.90 -13.98
N HIS A 159 0.74 -30.22 -13.82
CA HIS A 159 1.30 -29.34 -14.85
C HIS A 159 1.58 -30.08 -16.14
N ARG A 160 2.26 -31.24 -16.06
CA ARG A 160 2.54 -32.08 -17.23
C ARG A 160 1.26 -32.48 -17.97
N LYS A 161 0.18 -32.80 -17.25
CA LYS A 161 -1.11 -33.17 -17.86
C LYS A 161 -1.81 -31.95 -18.48
N ALA A 162 -1.76 -30.80 -17.82
CA ALA A 162 -2.36 -29.57 -18.33
C ALA A 162 -1.68 -29.13 -19.64
N GLU A 163 -0.35 -29.08 -19.62
CA GLU A 163 0.47 -28.70 -20.79
C GLU A 163 0.29 -29.67 -21.96
N ALA A 164 0.08 -30.97 -21.70
CA ALA A 164 -0.17 -31.95 -22.74
C ALA A 164 -1.60 -31.93 -23.31
N ALA A 165 -2.58 -31.42 -22.55
CA ALA A 165 -3.98 -31.53 -22.91
C ALA A 165 -4.55 -30.29 -23.60
N ASP A 166 -4.16 -29.10 -23.16
CA ASP A 166 -4.59 -27.83 -23.75
C ASP A 166 -3.47 -26.78 -23.59
N PRO A 167 -2.49 -26.77 -24.50
CA PRO A 167 -1.37 -25.82 -24.44
C PRO A 167 -1.83 -24.36 -24.55
N ASP A 168 -2.94 -24.11 -25.27
CA ASP A 168 -3.43 -22.78 -25.58
C ASP A 168 -4.31 -22.20 -24.46
N ASP A 169 -5.10 -23.04 -23.76
CA ASP A 169 -5.89 -22.63 -22.59
C ASP A 169 -5.83 -23.64 -21.43
N PRO A 170 -4.68 -23.73 -20.74
CA PRO A 170 -4.52 -24.69 -19.65
C PRO A 170 -5.34 -24.32 -18.41
N GLU A 171 -5.78 -23.05 -18.26
CA GLU A 171 -6.66 -22.63 -17.15
C GLU A 171 -8.07 -23.21 -17.33
N HIS A 172 -8.66 -23.11 -18.52
CA HIS A 172 -9.98 -23.69 -18.78
C HIS A 172 -9.97 -25.21 -18.63
N TRP A 173 -8.93 -25.86 -19.15
CA TRP A 173 -8.74 -27.30 -18.96
C TRP A 173 -8.68 -27.68 -17.47
N ALA A 174 -7.91 -26.92 -16.67
CA ALA A 174 -7.79 -27.14 -15.24
C ALA A 174 -9.12 -27.04 -14.50
N GLU A 175 -9.92 -26.01 -14.78
CA GLU A 175 -11.25 -25.84 -14.17
C GLU A 175 -12.15 -27.05 -14.44
N LYS A 176 -12.20 -27.53 -15.68
CA LYS A 176 -12.98 -28.71 -16.08
C LYS A 176 -12.46 -29.97 -15.41
N HIS A 177 -11.13 -30.14 -15.38
CA HIS A 177 -10.50 -31.31 -14.78
C HIS A 177 -10.72 -31.37 -13.27
N ILE A 178 -10.59 -30.24 -12.56
CA ILE A 178 -10.83 -30.13 -11.12
C ILE A 178 -12.26 -30.51 -10.79
N LYS A 179 -13.26 -29.96 -11.49
CA LYS A 179 -14.68 -30.28 -11.24
C LYS A 179 -14.96 -31.79 -11.34
N LYS A 180 -14.46 -32.43 -12.40
CA LYS A 180 -14.60 -33.88 -12.61
C LYS A 180 -13.87 -34.71 -11.54
N THR A 181 -12.75 -34.23 -11.03
CA THR A 181 -11.93 -34.97 -10.05
C THR A 181 -12.26 -34.65 -8.59
N SER A 182 -12.88 -33.51 -8.31
CA SER A 182 -13.46 -33.20 -7.00
C SER A 182 -14.64 -34.12 -6.68
N GLU A 183 -15.43 -34.50 -7.70
CA GLU A 183 -16.47 -35.52 -7.60
C GLU A 183 -15.88 -36.90 -7.21
N THR A 184 -14.61 -37.15 -7.53
CA THR A 184 -13.89 -38.40 -7.21
C THR A 184 -12.96 -38.30 -5.98
N ASN A 185 -13.15 -37.31 -5.11
CA ASN A 185 -12.53 -37.21 -3.77
C ASN A 185 -10.98 -37.12 -3.71
N SER A 186 -10.31 -36.46 -4.67
CA SER A 186 -8.87 -36.16 -4.51
C SER A 186 -8.63 -35.10 -3.42
N LYS A 187 -7.81 -35.43 -2.42
CA LYS A 187 -7.47 -34.54 -1.28
C LYS A 187 -6.84 -33.21 -1.71
N TRP A 188 -6.10 -33.19 -2.82
CA TRP A 188 -5.33 -32.03 -3.27
C TRP A 188 -6.20 -30.87 -3.74
N TRP A 189 -7.34 -31.17 -4.38
CA TRP A 189 -8.26 -30.13 -4.86
C TRP A 189 -8.96 -29.40 -3.72
N LYS A 190 -9.14 -30.08 -2.58
CA LYS A 190 -9.69 -29.48 -1.36
C LYS A 190 -8.74 -28.49 -0.68
N LEU A 191 -7.46 -28.49 -1.06
CA LEU A 191 -6.45 -27.57 -0.53
C LEU A 191 -6.39 -26.25 -1.30
N ILE A 192 -7.02 -26.15 -2.47
CA ILE A 192 -7.11 -24.90 -3.23
C ILE A 192 -8.22 -24.05 -2.61
N PRO A 193 -7.95 -22.82 -2.16
CA PRO A 193 -8.97 -21.95 -1.59
C PRO A 193 -10.13 -21.70 -2.56
N GLU A 194 -11.33 -21.48 -2.01
CA GLU A 194 -12.51 -21.22 -2.82
C GLU A 194 -12.32 -19.99 -3.74
N GLY A 195 -12.72 -20.12 -5.00
CA GLY A 195 -12.61 -19.06 -6.01
C GLY A 195 -11.22 -18.88 -6.62
N TRP A 196 -10.20 -19.62 -6.16
CA TRP A 196 -8.87 -19.58 -6.76
C TRP A 196 -8.80 -20.44 -8.02
N LYS A 197 -8.26 -19.83 -9.09
CA LYS A 197 -8.09 -20.47 -10.39
C LYS A 197 -6.65 -20.92 -10.61
N ILE A 198 -6.38 -22.20 -10.41
CA ILE A 198 -5.05 -22.76 -10.69
C ILE A 198 -4.72 -22.59 -12.18
N LEU A 199 -3.46 -22.38 -12.51
CA LEU A 199 -2.99 -22.05 -13.87
C LEU A 199 -3.51 -20.71 -14.43
N SER A 200 -4.17 -19.87 -13.64
CA SER A 200 -4.37 -18.46 -14.01
C SER A 200 -3.05 -17.71 -14.19
N ASP A 201 -3.09 -16.53 -14.81
CA ASP A 201 -1.90 -15.69 -14.97
C ASP A 201 -1.20 -15.40 -13.64
N HIS A 202 -1.95 -15.16 -12.56
CA HIS A 202 -1.38 -14.97 -11.22
C HIS A 202 -0.65 -16.21 -10.73
N TYR A 203 -1.20 -17.40 -10.98
CA TYR A 203 -0.56 -18.67 -10.63
C TYR A 203 0.73 -18.89 -11.42
N ARG A 204 0.70 -18.63 -12.74
CA ARG A 204 1.85 -18.80 -13.61
C ARG A 204 2.99 -17.87 -13.19
N LEU A 205 2.68 -16.60 -12.90
CA LEU A 205 3.64 -15.64 -12.36
C LEU A 205 4.21 -16.08 -11.01
N ALA A 206 3.37 -16.55 -10.10
CA ALA A 206 3.82 -17.06 -8.80
C ALA A 206 4.77 -18.27 -8.93
N ARG A 207 4.55 -19.11 -9.94
CA ARG A 207 5.41 -20.26 -10.24
C ARG A 207 6.74 -19.83 -10.86
N ALA A 208 6.72 -18.84 -11.75
CA ALA A 208 7.89 -18.38 -12.49
C ALA A 208 8.85 -17.52 -11.65
N MET A 209 8.33 -16.72 -10.72
CA MET A 209 9.16 -15.78 -9.95
C MET A 209 10.22 -16.46 -9.08
N SER A 210 11.36 -15.77 -8.99
CA SER A 210 12.44 -16.08 -8.06
C SER A 210 12.06 -15.77 -6.61
N ASP A 211 12.84 -16.31 -5.67
CA ASP A 211 12.63 -16.03 -4.26
C ASP A 211 12.90 -14.56 -3.92
N ALA A 212 13.85 -13.90 -4.59
CA ALA A 212 14.13 -12.47 -4.37
C ALA A 212 12.94 -11.59 -4.77
N GLU A 213 12.32 -11.87 -5.92
CA GLU A 213 11.11 -11.16 -6.38
C GLU A 213 9.91 -11.43 -5.48
N TYR A 214 9.77 -12.66 -4.99
CA TYR A 214 8.74 -12.98 -4.00
C TYR A 214 8.97 -12.24 -2.67
N GLN A 215 10.21 -12.20 -2.17
CA GLN A 215 10.54 -11.44 -0.95
C GLN A 215 10.29 -9.94 -1.14
N TYR A 216 10.59 -9.41 -2.32
CA TYR A 216 10.25 -8.04 -2.67
C TYR A 216 8.74 -7.77 -2.52
N LEU A 217 7.89 -8.58 -3.15
CA LEU A 217 6.43 -8.43 -3.04
C LEU A 217 5.93 -8.59 -1.60
N LEU A 218 6.51 -9.53 -0.84
CA LEU A 218 6.22 -9.71 0.58
C LEU A 218 6.61 -8.51 1.45
N SER A 219 7.62 -7.75 1.04
CA SER A 219 8.10 -6.56 1.78
C SER A 219 7.16 -5.37 1.65
N LEU A 220 6.35 -5.31 0.57
CA LEU A 220 5.47 -4.18 0.28
C LEU A 220 4.32 -4.06 1.30
N PRO A 221 4.17 -2.91 1.97
CA PRO A 221 3.04 -2.62 2.86
C PRO A 221 1.75 -2.32 2.08
N LEU A 222 0.61 -2.35 2.78
CA LEU A 222 -0.67 -1.94 2.21
C LEU A 222 -0.77 -0.41 2.02
N VAL A 223 -0.12 0.35 2.90
CA VAL A 223 -0.11 1.81 2.89
C VAL A 223 1.29 2.31 3.27
N LEU A 224 1.79 3.29 2.53
CA LEU A 224 2.93 4.11 2.93
C LEU A 224 2.44 5.45 3.47
N HIS A 225 3.02 5.90 4.59
CA HIS A 225 2.78 7.21 5.17
C HIS A 225 4.06 8.05 5.05
N ALA A 226 3.96 9.24 4.45
CA ALA A 226 5.06 10.19 4.28
C ALA A 226 4.78 11.44 5.13
N PRO A 227 5.26 11.51 6.38
CA PRO A 227 5.00 12.64 7.29
C PRO A 227 5.54 13.97 6.76
N SER A 228 6.70 13.95 6.08
CA SER A 228 7.34 15.15 5.52
C SER A 228 6.45 15.87 4.50
N ALA A 229 5.53 15.14 3.87
CA ALA A 229 4.60 15.65 2.87
C ALA A 229 3.14 15.59 3.30
N HIS A 230 2.84 15.15 4.54
CA HIS A 230 1.48 14.87 5.01
C HIS A 230 0.67 14.07 4.00
N THR A 231 1.27 12.97 3.52
CA THR A 231 0.77 12.20 2.38
C THR A 231 0.67 10.71 2.71
N PHE A 232 -0.37 10.06 2.21
CA PHE A 232 -0.50 8.61 2.14
C PHE A 232 -0.34 8.13 0.70
N ILE A 233 0.29 6.98 0.52
CA ILE A 233 0.31 6.24 -0.74
C ILE A 233 -0.36 4.90 -0.45
N ALA A 234 -1.41 4.58 -1.19
CA ALA A 234 -2.18 3.35 -1.01
C ALA A 234 -2.71 2.90 -2.38
N HIS A 235 -2.88 1.59 -2.58
CA HIS A 235 -3.28 1.09 -3.89
C HIS A 235 -4.70 1.51 -4.27
N ALA A 236 -5.72 1.10 -3.51
CA ALA A 236 -7.10 1.50 -3.78
C ALA A 236 -7.47 2.85 -3.14
N GLY A 237 -6.86 3.16 -1.98
CA GLY A 237 -7.11 4.39 -1.23
C GLY A 237 -7.12 4.21 0.29
N VAL A 238 -7.39 5.31 0.99
CA VAL A 238 -7.60 5.39 2.45
C VAL A 238 -8.84 6.23 2.68
N LEU A 239 -9.68 5.87 3.65
CA LEU A 239 -10.85 6.68 4.02
C LEU A 239 -10.46 7.75 5.05
N PRO A 240 -10.96 8.99 4.92
CA PRO A 240 -10.64 10.07 5.85
C PRO A 240 -11.37 9.91 7.20
N SER A 241 -12.47 9.17 7.18
CA SER A 241 -13.48 9.08 8.24
C SER A 241 -14.30 7.80 8.04
N ASP A 242 -14.91 7.31 9.12
CA ASP A 242 -15.86 6.18 9.06
C ASP A 242 -17.18 6.67 8.44
N PRO A 243 -17.62 6.13 7.28
CA PRO A 243 -18.81 6.62 6.58
C PRO A 243 -20.11 6.48 7.36
N ARG A 244 -20.13 5.70 8.45
CA ARG A 244 -21.30 5.52 9.32
C ARG A 244 -21.61 6.74 10.19
N TYR A 245 -20.68 7.70 10.32
CA TYR A 245 -20.86 8.89 11.15
C TYR A 245 -20.61 10.17 10.36
N ALA A 246 -21.25 11.27 10.78
CA ALA A 246 -20.94 12.59 10.24
C ALA A 246 -19.47 12.96 10.48
N PRO A 247 -18.83 13.77 9.60
CA PRO A 247 -17.42 14.16 9.76
C PRO A 247 -17.08 14.85 11.08
N SER A 248 -18.04 15.55 11.70
CA SER A 248 -17.89 16.24 12.99
C SER A 248 -18.13 15.34 14.21
N HIS A 249 -18.48 14.08 14.01
CA HIS A 249 -18.78 13.18 15.11
C HIS A 249 -17.51 12.87 15.93
N ARG A 250 -17.60 12.84 17.27
CA ARG A 250 -16.46 12.63 18.18
C ARG A 250 -15.65 11.34 17.98
N ARG A 251 -16.19 10.37 17.23
CA ARG A 251 -15.50 9.12 16.85
C ARG A 251 -14.58 9.28 15.65
N GLN A 252 -14.71 10.38 14.90
CA GLN A 252 -13.88 10.64 13.75
C GLN A 252 -12.51 11.17 14.20
N PRO A 253 -11.40 10.66 13.66
CA PRO A 253 -10.07 11.14 14.01
C PRO A 253 -9.87 12.60 13.61
N LEU A 254 -10.51 13.05 12.52
CA LEU A 254 -10.44 14.44 12.04
C LEU A 254 -11.27 15.42 12.87
N ALA A 255 -12.22 14.96 13.70
CA ALA A 255 -13.09 15.82 14.50
C ALA A 255 -12.47 16.24 15.84
N ARG A 256 -11.27 15.75 16.17
CA ARG A 256 -10.65 15.93 17.49
C ARG A 256 -9.16 16.23 17.36
N VAL A 257 -8.67 17.10 18.23
CA VAL A 257 -7.23 17.32 18.38
C VAL A 257 -6.61 16.09 19.06
N PRO A 258 -5.55 15.49 18.51
CA PRO A 258 -4.85 14.38 19.16
C PRO A 258 -4.29 14.78 20.52
N VAL A 259 -4.24 13.82 21.45
CA VAL A 259 -3.65 14.02 22.78
C VAL A 259 -2.13 13.89 22.67
N LEU A 260 -1.40 14.88 23.18
CA LEU A 260 0.06 14.82 23.25
C LEU A 260 0.51 13.89 24.39
N PRO A 261 1.62 13.15 24.22
CA PRO A 261 2.28 12.47 25.33
C PRO A 261 2.65 13.42 26.47
N ASP A 262 2.63 12.92 27.70
CA ASP A 262 3.00 13.68 28.90
C ASP A 262 4.43 14.26 28.78
N GLY A 263 4.61 15.52 29.21
CA GLY A 263 5.90 16.20 29.23
C GLY A 263 6.24 17.04 27.99
N LEU A 264 5.36 17.11 26.98
CA LEU A 264 5.51 18.03 25.84
C LEU A 264 4.65 19.28 26.04
N ASN A 265 5.30 20.42 26.33
CA ASN A 265 4.64 21.70 26.45
C ASN A 265 4.49 22.38 25.07
N GLN A 266 3.26 22.63 24.64
CA GLN A 266 2.93 23.35 23.38
C GLN A 266 3.65 24.71 23.27
N ALA A 267 3.87 25.39 24.39
CA ALA A 267 4.42 26.74 24.42
C ALA A 267 5.94 26.80 24.16
N GLU A 268 6.68 25.73 24.46
CA GLU A 268 8.15 25.74 24.36
C GLU A 268 8.64 25.44 22.94
N HIS A 269 7.91 24.62 22.19
CA HIS A 269 8.28 24.19 20.83
C HIS A 269 7.07 24.10 19.89
N PRO A 270 6.51 25.23 19.44
CA PRO A 270 5.24 25.25 18.68
C PRO A 270 5.32 24.46 17.36
N GLU A 271 6.39 24.61 16.58
CA GLU A 271 6.54 23.91 15.30
C GLU A 271 6.68 22.39 15.46
N LYS A 272 7.53 21.95 16.40
CA LYS A 272 7.69 20.52 16.71
C LYS A 272 6.39 19.91 17.22
N THR A 273 5.66 20.67 18.04
CA THR A 273 4.37 20.24 18.56
C THR A 273 3.33 20.10 17.46
N LEU A 274 3.25 21.07 16.54
CA LEU A 274 2.36 20.98 15.39
C LEU A 274 2.69 19.78 14.50
N ALA A 275 3.98 19.57 14.20
CA ALA A 275 4.42 18.42 13.41
C ALA A 275 4.02 17.09 14.08
N LEU A 276 4.19 16.97 15.40
CA LEU A 276 3.77 15.79 16.15
C LEU A 276 2.25 15.60 16.16
N LEU A 277 1.46 16.65 16.42
CA LEU A 277 0.01 16.59 16.38
C LEU A 277 -0.50 16.12 15.01
N ARG A 278 0.09 16.62 13.93
CA ARG A 278 -0.25 16.18 12.56
C ARG A 278 0.07 14.70 12.35
N ARG A 279 1.23 14.23 12.80
CA ARG A 279 1.61 12.81 12.74
C ARG A 279 0.64 11.93 13.53
N LEU A 280 0.22 12.36 14.72
CA LEU A 280 -0.77 11.64 15.53
C LEU A 280 -2.15 11.60 14.87
N GLN A 281 -2.59 12.71 14.26
CA GLN A 281 -3.84 12.77 13.49
C GLN A 281 -3.79 11.81 12.29
N GLU A 282 -2.68 11.83 11.54
CA GLU A 282 -2.48 10.97 10.38
C GLU A 282 -2.42 9.48 10.76
N ALA A 283 -1.76 9.15 11.87
CA ALA A 283 -1.77 7.79 12.42
C ALA A 283 -3.20 7.36 12.81
N ALA A 284 -3.98 8.25 13.42
CA ALA A 284 -5.36 7.98 13.81
C ALA A 284 -6.27 7.73 12.59
N ILE A 285 -6.03 8.37 11.44
CA ILE A 285 -6.75 8.03 10.19
C ILE A 285 -6.52 6.55 9.84
N LEU A 286 -5.28 6.06 9.95
CA LEU A 286 -4.94 4.68 9.60
C LEU A 286 -5.46 3.65 10.61
N THR A 287 -5.51 4.00 11.89
CA THR A 287 -5.79 3.03 12.96
C THR A 287 -7.19 3.10 13.56
N GLU A 288 -7.85 4.26 13.49
CA GLU A 288 -9.15 4.48 14.14
C GLU A 288 -10.34 4.50 13.17
N VAL A 289 -10.09 4.63 11.87
CA VAL A 289 -11.11 4.41 10.83
C VAL A 289 -11.15 2.90 10.56
N PRO A 290 -12.20 2.17 10.97
CA PRO A 290 -12.18 0.69 10.96
C PRO A 290 -11.95 0.08 9.57
N GLN A 291 -12.41 0.77 8.52
CA GLN A 291 -12.24 0.31 7.14
C GLN A 291 -10.77 0.38 6.68
N ASN A 292 -9.94 1.25 7.27
CA ASN A 292 -8.52 1.35 6.92
C ASN A 292 -7.69 0.22 7.51
N THR A 293 -8.19 -0.53 8.50
CA THR A 293 -7.52 -1.72 9.04
C THR A 293 -7.92 -3.01 8.32
N ASP A 294 -8.87 -2.94 7.39
CA ASP A 294 -9.29 -4.05 6.53
C ASP A 294 -8.41 -4.10 5.25
N PRO A 295 -7.59 -5.15 5.05
CA PRO A 295 -6.78 -5.29 3.84
C PRO A 295 -7.59 -5.32 2.55
N TRP A 296 -8.80 -5.89 2.58
CA TRP A 296 -9.65 -5.94 1.40
C TRP A 296 -10.04 -4.55 0.93
N VAL A 297 -10.35 -3.63 1.86
CA VAL A 297 -10.69 -2.23 1.55
C VAL A 297 -9.49 -1.52 0.91
N ASN A 298 -8.31 -1.59 1.53
CA ASN A 298 -7.08 -0.95 1.04
C ASN A 298 -6.66 -1.41 -0.36
N LEU A 299 -7.01 -2.65 -0.73
CA LEU A 299 -6.69 -3.26 -2.02
C LEU A 299 -7.80 -3.14 -3.06
N ASN A 300 -9.07 -2.95 -2.68
CA ASN A 300 -10.18 -3.12 -3.63
C ASN A 300 -11.20 -1.98 -3.65
N MET A 301 -11.20 -1.06 -2.69
CA MET A 301 -12.21 -0.02 -2.59
C MET A 301 -12.27 0.89 -3.84
N ARG A 302 -13.48 1.21 -4.29
CA ARG A 302 -13.72 2.24 -5.31
C ARG A 302 -14.76 3.27 -4.87
N SER A 303 -15.83 2.82 -4.23
CA SER A 303 -16.96 3.67 -3.86
C SER A 303 -17.59 3.22 -2.53
N ILE A 304 -18.42 4.10 -1.98
CA ILE A 304 -19.23 3.91 -0.77
C ILE A 304 -20.70 3.88 -1.21
N LEU A 305 -21.42 2.85 -0.79
CA LEU A 305 -22.84 2.68 -1.10
C LEU A 305 -23.72 3.49 -0.14
N LYS A 306 -25.02 3.59 -0.45
CA LYS A 306 -25.99 4.35 0.36
C LYS A 306 -26.16 3.82 1.79
N ASP A 307 -25.88 2.55 2.01
CA ASP A 307 -25.90 1.89 3.32
C ASP A 307 -24.55 2.02 4.06
N ASN A 308 -23.64 2.86 3.57
CA ASN A 308 -22.29 3.08 4.07
C ASN A 308 -21.32 1.91 3.88
N SER A 309 -21.71 0.86 3.16
CA SER A 309 -20.81 -0.26 2.84
C SER A 309 -19.79 0.14 1.77
N ILE A 310 -18.58 -0.43 1.88
CA ILE A 310 -17.49 -0.20 0.94
C ILE A 310 -17.59 -1.20 -0.20
N THR A 311 -17.42 -0.73 -1.43
CA THR A 311 -17.51 -1.59 -2.62
C THR A 311 -16.34 -1.40 -3.57
N ARG A 312 -15.98 -2.49 -4.25
CA ARG A 312 -15.08 -2.51 -5.42
C ARG A 312 -15.77 -2.07 -6.72
N SER A 313 -17.09 -1.86 -6.67
CA SER A 313 -17.87 -1.39 -7.82
C SER A 313 -17.70 0.11 -8.03
N LYS A 314 -18.00 0.58 -9.25
CA LYS A 314 -18.10 2.01 -9.55
C LYS A 314 -19.38 2.66 -9.00
N HIS A 315 -20.38 1.86 -8.63
CA HIS A 315 -21.64 2.37 -8.07
C HIS A 315 -21.45 2.94 -6.66
N GLY A 316 -22.18 4.01 -6.35
CA GLY A 316 -22.05 4.74 -5.08
C GLY A 316 -21.21 6.01 -5.20
N GLU A 317 -20.94 6.65 -4.06
CA GLU A 317 -20.06 7.83 -3.99
C GLU A 317 -18.60 7.37 -4.08
N PRO A 318 -17.80 7.85 -5.05
CA PRO A 318 -16.36 7.59 -5.08
C PRO A 318 -15.70 8.00 -3.76
N TRP A 319 -14.92 7.11 -3.14
CA TRP A 319 -14.30 7.39 -1.84
C TRP A 319 -13.40 8.64 -1.88
N ALA A 320 -12.76 8.92 -3.02
CA ALA A 320 -11.93 10.11 -3.21
C ALA A 320 -12.74 11.42 -3.10
N ASN A 321 -14.04 11.40 -3.39
CA ASN A 321 -14.92 12.56 -3.17
C ASN A 321 -15.14 12.80 -1.68
N LEU A 322 -15.38 11.74 -0.90
CA LEU A 322 -15.44 11.80 0.56
C LEU A 322 -14.10 12.33 1.13
N TRP A 323 -12.96 11.83 0.65
CA TRP A 323 -11.63 12.32 1.07
C TRP A 323 -11.49 13.83 0.90
N ASN A 324 -11.75 14.35 -0.31
CA ASN A 324 -11.60 15.78 -0.57
C ASN A 324 -12.64 16.63 0.16
N ARG A 325 -13.85 16.11 0.37
CA ARG A 325 -14.88 16.79 1.17
C ARG A 325 -14.39 16.97 2.60
N ASP A 326 -13.90 15.92 3.24
CA ASP A 326 -13.50 15.98 4.65
C ASP A 326 -12.22 16.79 4.84
N MET A 327 -11.23 16.66 3.94
CA MET A 327 -10.04 17.51 3.96
C MET A 327 -10.36 19.00 3.79
N SER A 328 -11.44 19.34 3.06
CA SER A 328 -11.90 20.73 2.93
C SER A 328 -12.50 21.33 4.21
N LEU A 329 -12.85 20.50 5.19
CA LEU A 329 -13.39 20.95 6.47
C LEU A 329 -12.27 21.23 7.50
N CYS A 330 -11.05 20.76 7.26
CA CYS A 330 -9.92 20.95 8.17
C CYS A 330 -9.51 22.43 8.29
N ALA A 331 -9.61 22.95 9.52
CA ALA A 331 -9.43 24.35 9.89
C ALA A 331 -8.16 24.63 10.71
N GLY A 332 -7.35 23.61 10.96
CA GLY A 332 -6.22 23.65 11.90
C GLY A 332 -6.67 23.32 13.33
N PHE A 333 -5.73 22.90 14.17
CA PHE A 333 -6.02 22.52 15.56
C PHE A 333 -6.49 23.69 16.42
N ASP A 334 -6.08 24.90 16.05
CA ASP A 334 -6.36 26.20 16.68
C ASP A 334 -7.37 27.05 15.87
N GLY A 335 -7.86 26.54 14.74
CA GLY A 335 -8.79 27.24 13.85
C GLY A 335 -8.16 28.25 12.89
N HIS A 336 -6.83 28.39 12.88
CA HIS A 336 -6.12 29.44 12.12
C HIS A 336 -6.07 29.22 10.59
N LEU A 337 -6.42 28.04 10.06
CA LEU A 337 -6.48 27.83 8.60
C LEU A 337 -7.72 28.46 7.94
N THR A 338 -8.68 28.96 8.73
CA THR A 338 -9.93 29.47 8.18
C THR A 338 -9.82 30.93 7.70
N ARG A 339 -9.86 31.12 6.38
CA ARG A 339 -10.34 32.37 5.76
C ARG A 339 -11.70 32.10 5.12
N SER A 340 -12.77 32.48 5.81
CA SER A 340 -14.09 32.74 5.23
C SER A 340 -14.82 31.57 4.56
N SER A 341 -15.54 30.75 5.35
CA SER A 341 -16.82 30.19 4.88
C SER A 341 -17.75 29.94 6.06
N LYS A 342 -18.82 30.75 6.16
CA LYS A 342 -19.81 30.73 7.24
C LYS A 342 -20.76 29.52 7.19
N THR A 343 -20.64 28.63 6.20
CA THR A 343 -21.70 27.65 5.87
C THR A 343 -21.39 26.20 6.24
N LYS A 344 -20.17 25.88 6.70
CA LYS A 344 -19.77 24.52 7.06
C LYS A 344 -19.13 24.48 8.44
N THR A 345 -19.43 23.44 9.22
CA THR A 345 -18.79 23.20 10.52
C THR A 345 -17.32 22.83 10.31
N PRO A 346 -16.36 23.66 10.74
CA PRO A 346 -14.94 23.36 10.60
C PRO A 346 -14.54 22.19 11.51
N LEU A 347 -13.52 21.46 11.10
CA LEU A 347 -12.90 20.38 11.87
C LEU A 347 -11.53 20.83 12.39
N SER A 348 -11.20 20.46 13.63
CA SER A 348 -9.91 20.72 14.26
C SER A 348 -8.82 19.76 13.75
N CYS A 349 -8.55 19.83 12.45
CA CYS A 349 -7.58 18.99 11.77
C CYS A 349 -6.76 19.77 10.74
N TYR A 350 -5.67 19.18 10.29
CA TYR A 350 -4.94 19.63 9.10
C TYR A 350 -5.18 18.66 7.93
N PRO A 351 -5.26 19.15 6.68
CA PRO A 351 -5.49 18.29 5.53
C PRO A 351 -4.24 17.46 5.17
N ALA A 352 -4.48 16.25 4.67
CA ALA A 352 -3.49 15.32 4.14
C ALA A 352 -3.83 14.93 2.69
N THR A 353 -2.83 14.51 1.93
CA THR A 353 -3.01 14.08 0.53
C THR A 353 -2.95 12.56 0.43
N VAL A 354 -3.72 11.96 -0.48
CA VAL A 354 -3.61 10.53 -0.81
C VAL A 354 -3.26 10.35 -2.29
N VAL A 355 -2.25 9.54 -2.58
CA VAL A 355 -1.84 9.15 -3.94
C VAL A 355 -2.17 7.67 -4.13
N TYR A 356 -2.88 7.33 -5.20
CA TYR A 356 -3.46 5.98 -5.38
C TYR A 356 -3.54 5.52 -6.83
N GLY A 357 -3.86 4.23 -7.01
CA GLY A 357 -4.00 3.51 -8.27
C GLY A 357 -5.38 2.87 -8.47
N HIS A 358 -5.43 1.63 -8.99
CA HIS A 358 -6.57 0.67 -9.02
C HIS A 358 -7.80 1.03 -9.87
N ALA A 359 -8.09 2.32 -10.02
CA ALA A 359 -9.36 2.82 -10.53
C ALA A 359 -9.30 3.24 -12.02
N ALA A 360 -8.64 2.46 -12.88
CA ALA A 360 -8.43 2.72 -14.32
C ALA A 360 -9.66 3.26 -15.07
N ALA A 361 -10.86 2.80 -14.71
CA ALA A 361 -12.12 3.26 -15.32
C ALA A 361 -12.40 4.76 -15.10
N ARG A 362 -11.73 5.41 -14.16
CA ARG A 362 -11.76 6.86 -13.91
C ARG A 362 -10.64 7.60 -14.64
N GLY A 363 -9.64 6.87 -15.16
CA GLY A 363 -8.40 7.40 -15.68
C GLY A 363 -7.64 8.23 -14.64
N LEU A 364 -6.80 9.15 -15.13
CA LEU A 364 -6.07 10.10 -14.30
C LEU A 364 -7.04 10.99 -13.50
N ASP A 365 -7.11 10.80 -12.19
CA ASP A 365 -8.11 11.39 -11.29
C ASP A 365 -7.47 12.38 -10.29
N ILE A 366 -7.39 13.66 -10.69
CA ILE A 366 -6.68 14.69 -9.94
C ILE A 366 -7.68 15.58 -9.20
N LYS A 367 -7.54 15.65 -7.87
CA LYS A 367 -8.27 16.58 -6.99
C LYS A 367 -7.27 17.28 -6.05
N ARG A 368 -7.75 18.18 -5.18
CA ARG A 368 -6.87 19.00 -4.32
C ARG A 368 -6.08 18.16 -3.30
N TRP A 369 -6.70 17.12 -2.75
CA TRP A 369 -6.12 16.28 -1.69
C TRP A 369 -6.11 14.79 -2.07
N SER A 370 -6.44 14.43 -3.31
CA SER A 370 -6.33 13.06 -3.79
C SER A 370 -5.83 13.02 -5.23
N VAL A 371 -4.87 12.14 -5.52
CA VAL A 371 -4.27 11.99 -6.85
C VAL A 371 -4.30 10.53 -7.26
N GLY A 372 -5.21 10.18 -8.18
CA GLY A 372 -5.30 8.85 -8.78
C GLY A 372 -4.45 8.78 -10.05
N LEU A 373 -3.47 7.88 -10.07
CA LEU A 373 -2.48 7.73 -11.14
C LEU A 373 -2.76 6.57 -12.11
N ASP A 374 -3.75 5.73 -11.82
CA ASP A 374 -4.15 4.65 -12.74
C ASP A 374 -4.90 5.21 -13.96
N SER A 375 -4.12 5.49 -15.00
CA SER A 375 -4.61 5.92 -16.32
C SER A 375 -4.80 4.75 -17.30
N GLY A 376 -4.89 3.51 -16.80
CA GLY A 376 -5.27 2.33 -17.57
C GLY A 376 -4.25 1.89 -18.62
N CYS A 377 -2.95 1.89 -18.28
CA CYS A 377 -1.86 1.60 -19.21
C CYS A 377 -2.08 0.27 -19.98
N VAL A 378 -2.31 -0.83 -19.27
CA VAL A 378 -2.51 -2.16 -19.87
C VAL A 378 -3.74 -2.24 -20.79
N ALA A 379 -4.71 -1.33 -20.62
CA ALA A 379 -5.89 -1.21 -21.47
C ALA A 379 -5.67 -0.24 -22.65
N LYS A 380 -4.43 -0.12 -23.15
CA LYS A 380 -4.00 0.82 -24.21
C LYS A 380 -4.20 2.30 -23.83
N GLY A 381 -4.28 2.58 -22.54
CA GLY A 381 -4.35 3.93 -21.99
C GLY A 381 -2.98 4.57 -21.88
N ARG A 382 -2.68 5.10 -20.69
CA ARG A 382 -1.40 5.79 -20.40
C ARG A 382 -0.79 5.24 -19.12
N LEU A 383 0.52 5.36 -18.98
CA LEU A 383 1.22 5.21 -17.70
C LEU A 383 1.53 6.60 -17.18
N SER A 384 1.08 6.91 -15.95
CA SER A 384 1.22 8.24 -15.33
C SER A 384 2.12 8.19 -14.10
N ALA A 385 2.80 9.29 -13.83
CA ALA A 385 3.58 9.55 -12.63
C ALA A 385 3.31 10.94 -12.07
N LEU A 386 3.42 11.05 -10.75
CA LEU A 386 3.49 12.30 -10.01
C LEU A 386 4.95 12.59 -9.65
N VAL A 387 5.47 13.75 -10.06
CA VAL A 387 6.84 14.19 -9.77
C VAL A 387 6.80 15.34 -8.77
N LEU A 388 7.47 15.16 -7.63
CA LEU A 388 7.59 16.10 -6.52
C LEU A 388 9.04 16.56 -6.39
N GLY A 389 9.24 17.83 -6.00
CA GLY A 389 10.57 18.37 -5.69
C GLY A 389 10.93 19.66 -6.46
N PRO A 390 12.17 20.15 -6.32
CA PRO A 390 12.63 21.49 -6.66
C PRO A 390 12.72 21.78 -8.16
N ASN A 391 12.85 20.75 -9.00
CA ASN A 391 13.01 20.87 -10.45
C ASN A 391 11.67 20.86 -11.22
N ILE A 392 10.58 21.33 -10.59
CA ILE A 392 9.35 21.63 -11.32
C ILE A 392 9.53 23.03 -11.91
N PRO A 393 9.67 23.20 -13.25
CA PRO A 393 9.79 24.52 -13.84
C PRO A 393 8.55 25.33 -13.46
N LYS A 394 8.73 26.46 -12.78
CA LYS A 394 7.62 27.38 -12.49
C LYS A 394 6.96 27.73 -13.82
N SER A 395 5.68 27.33 -13.98
CA SER A 395 4.86 27.66 -15.14
C SER A 395 4.96 29.16 -15.40
N HIS A 396 5.72 29.55 -16.43
CA HIS A 396 5.74 30.93 -16.88
C HIS A 396 4.37 31.25 -17.44
N SER A 397 3.62 32.07 -16.72
CA SER A 397 2.50 32.83 -17.26
C SER A 397 3.05 33.70 -18.41
N GLY A 398 2.87 33.27 -19.66
CA GLY A 398 3.25 34.11 -20.80
C GLY A 398 3.19 33.44 -22.18
N ARG A 399 2.15 33.83 -22.93
CA ARG A 399 2.00 33.81 -24.41
C ARG A 399 1.76 32.48 -25.14
N LEU A 400 0.49 32.31 -25.54
CA LEU A 400 0.04 31.53 -26.69
C LEU A 400 0.84 31.91 -27.94
N GLU A 401 1.32 30.91 -28.69
CA GLU A 401 1.16 30.83 -30.15
C GLU A 401 0.90 29.38 -30.58
N SER A 402 0.14 29.26 -31.64
CA SER A 402 -0.69 28.14 -32.04
C SER A 402 0.03 27.07 -32.86
N ILE A 403 -0.23 25.79 -32.57
CA ILE A 403 -0.45 24.78 -33.63
C ILE A 403 -1.63 23.92 -33.17
N VAL A 404 -2.65 23.92 -34.02
CA VAL A 404 -3.91 23.18 -33.92
C VAL A 404 -3.66 21.69 -34.16
N GLY A 405 -4.18 20.84 -33.28
CA GLY A 405 -4.19 19.39 -33.46
C GLY A 405 -4.45 18.67 -32.14
N ASP A 406 -5.66 18.13 -32.04
CA ASP A 406 -6.20 17.22 -31.02
C ASP A 406 -6.81 17.79 -29.74
N ILE A 407 -8.07 17.39 -29.60
CA ILE A 407 -9.17 17.98 -28.84
C ILE A 407 -9.25 17.32 -27.46
N GLU A 408 -9.59 18.18 -26.48
CA GLU A 408 -10.03 17.89 -25.11
C GLU A 408 -8.99 17.59 -24.01
N ALA A 409 -8.71 18.65 -23.24
CA ALA A 409 -8.15 18.68 -21.88
C ALA A 409 -6.66 18.36 -21.72
N ARG A 410 -5.82 19.35 -22.06
CA ARG A 410 -4.51 19.55 -21.41
C ARG A 410 -4.73 19.79 -19.90
N LYS A 411 -4.98 18.72 -19.13
CA LYS A 411 -4.97 18.72 -17.66
C LYS A 411 -3.66 19.36 -17.23
N LYS A 412 -3.72 20.35 -16.34
CA LYS A 412 -2.55 21.12 -15.88
C LYS A 412 -1.41 20.15 -15.58
N THR A 413 -0.30 20.30 -16.30
CA THR A 413 0.91 19.50 -16.06
C THR A 413 1.45 19.73 -14.66
N THR A 414 1.16 20.88 -14.05
CA THR A 414 1.51 21.22 -12.66
C THR A 414 0.25 21.38 -11.82
N ILE A 415 0.21 20.73 -10.66
CA ILE A 415 -0.93 20.69 -9.74
C ILE A 415 -0.47 21.10 -8.34
N PRO A 416 -1.34 21.70 -7.51
CA PRO A 416 -0.99 21.93 -6.12
C PRO A 416 -0.83 20.61 -5.37
N PHE A 417 0.19 20.51 -4.51
CA PHE A 417 0.44 19.32 -3.69
C PHE A 417 1.02 19.72 -2.33
N GLY A 418 0.35 19.38 -1.24
CA GLY A 418 0.71 19.87 0.08
C GLY A 418 0.77 21.41 0.11
N ALA A 419 1.91 21.94 0.55
CA ALA A 419 2.22 23.38 0.54
C ALA A 419 2.88 23.87 -0.76
N GLY A 420 3.23 22.97 -1.68
CA GLY A 420 3.93 23.27 -2.93
C GLY A 420 3.15 22.83 -4.17
N GLU A 421 3.91 22.40 -5.18
CA GLU A 421 3.39 21.94 -6.46
C GLU A 421 3.97 20.55 -6.81
N ALA A 422 3.26 19.83 -7.68
CA ALA A 422 3.67 18.57 -8.25
C ALA A 422 3.46 18.60 -9.76
N ARG A 423 4.24 17.82 -10.51
CA ARG A 423 4.08 17.69 -11.96
C ARG A 423 3.53 16.31 -12.31
N ILE A 424 2.52 16.26 -13.16
CA ILE A 424 2.03 15.03 -13.76
C ILE A 424 2.77 14.78 -15.07
N VAL A 425 3.29 13.57 -15.22
CA VAL A 425 3.96 13.11 -16.45
C VAL A 425 3.36 11.80 -16.85
N ASP A 426 3.11 11.62 -18.14
CA ASP A 426 2.56 10.37 -18.64
C ASP A 426 3.12 10.03 -20.03
N VAL A 427 3.02 8.75 -20.39
CA VAL A 427 3.37 8.22 -21.71
C VAL A 427 2.26 7.31 -22.24
N SER A 428 2.20 7.15 -23.56
CA SER A 428 1.23 6.26 -24.20
C SER A 428 1.63 4.81 -23.99
N CYS A 429 0.66 3.94 -23.71
CA CYS A 429 0.86 2.48 -23.60
C CYS A 429 0.39 1.74 -24.85
N LYS A 430 0.57 2.36 -26.03
CA LYS A 430 0.16 1.80 -27.31
C LYS A 430 1.19 0.81 -27.82
#